data_AF-A0A9D5A0H6-F1
#
_entry.id   AF-A0A9D5A0H6-F1
#
_cell.length_a   1.000
_cell.length_b   1.000
_cell.length_c   1.000
_cell.angle_alpha   90.00
_cell.angle_beta   90.00
_cell.angle_gamma   90.00
#
_symmetry.space_group_name_H-M   'P 1'
#
loop_
_entity.id
_entity.type
_entity.pdbx_description
1 polymer ?
#
loop_
_entity_poly.entity_id
_entity_poly.type
_entity_poly.pdbx_seq_one_letter_code
_entity_poly.pdbx_strand_id
1 'polypeptide(L)'
;MLRTRINTARSIFSSIFRINSSSYSTSFLFDDTQIQFKESVAQFANENIAPHASKIDHTNYFPQEVNLWKSMGEFNLHGITAPEEYGGLGLGYLYHCIAMEEISRASGSVGLSYGAHSNLCINQLVRNGSHAQKQKYLPKLISGDHVGALAMSEPNSGSDVVSMKCKADRVDGGYVLNGNKMWCTNGTVAQTLVSFFKFIAFFLFHADCVAVCVIFMI
;
A
#
# COMPACT_ATOMS: atom_id res chain seq x y z
N MET A 1 -46.79 38.73 -8.06
CA MET A 1 -45.69 39.24 -7.19
C MET A 1 -45.21 38.27 -6.09
N LEU A 2 -45.63 36.99 -6.04
CA LEU A 2 -45.12 36.02 -5.06
C LEU A 2 -44.08 35.01 -5.59
N ARG A 3 -43.88 34.90 -6.91
CA ARG A 3 -42.94 33.93 -7.52
C ARG A 3 -41.48 34.41 -7.57
N THR A 4 -41.21 35.70 -7.39
CA THR A 4 -39.86 36.28 -7.46
C THR A 4 -39.09 36.25 -6.15
N ARG A 5 -39.73 35.93 -5.00
CA ARG A 5 -39.07 35.86 -3.69
C ARG A 5 -38.52 34.48 -3.32
N ILE A 6 -38.84 33.43 -4.08
CA ILE A 6 -38.39 32.05 -3.81
C ILE A 6 -37.01 31.78 -4.40
N ASN A 7 -36.63 32.46 -5.49
CA ASN A 7 -35.34 32.26 -6.14
C ASN A 7 -34.17 32.95 -5.41
N THR A 8 -34.43 34.05 -4.69
CA THR A 8 -33.39 34.73 -3.90
C THR A 8 -33.04 33.97 -2.62
N ALA A 9 -33.96 33.18 -2.06
CA ALA A 9 -33.70 32.36 -0.88
C ALA A 9 -32.81 31.15 -1.16
N ARG A 10 -32.85 30.59 -2.38
CA ARG A 10 -31.95 29.49 -2.81
C ARG A 10 -30.51 29.96 -3.02
N SER A 11 -30.31 31.19 -3.48
CA SER A 11 -28.97 31.76 -3.66
C SER A 11 -28.26 32.00 -2.33
N ILE A 12 -28.99 32.41 -1.30
CA ILE A 12 -28.43 32.70 0.04
C ILE A 12 -28.18 31.42 0.84
N PHE A 13 -28.93 30.34 0.58
CA PHE A 13 -28.71 29.05 1.25
C PHE A 13 -27.47 28.28 0.73
N SER A 14 -27.04 28.53 -0.51
CA SER A 14 -25.84 27.87 -1.08
C SER A 14 -24.53 28.36 -0.45
N SER A 15 -24.52 29.57 0.12
CA SER A 15 -23.34 30.18 0.74
C SER A 15 -23.19 29.87 2.25
N ILE A 16 -24.20 29.25 2.87
CA ILE A 16 -24.23 28.99 4.33
C ILE A 16 -23.79 27.55 4.68
N PHE A 17 -23.77 26.63 3.71
CA PHE A 17 -23.12 25.33 3.86
C PHE A 17 -21.70 25.35 3.29
N ARG A 18 -20.87 26.31 3.72
CA ARG A 18 -19.46 25.95 3.93
C ARG A 18 -19.49 24.96 5.07
N ILE A 19 -19.30 23.68 4.75
CA ILE A 19 -18.98 22.65 5.73
C ILE A 19 -17.81 23.23 6.52
N ASN A 20 -18.10 23.72 7.74
CA ASN A 20 -17.09 23.89 8.75
C ASN A 20 -16.65 22.48 9.09
N SER A 21 -15.81 21.89 8.24
CA SER A 21 -14.92 20.84 8.69
C SER A 21 -14.15 21.50 9.80
N SER A 22 -14.26 20.97 11.02
CA SER A 22 -13.30 21.26 12.07
C SER A 22 -11.93 20.96 11.49
N SER A 23 -11.26 21.98 10.95
CA SER A 23 -9.88 21.86 10.48
C SER A 23 -9.07 21.73 11.76
N TYR A 24 -8.89 20.50 12.24
CA TYR A 24 -7.70 20.18 13.00
C TYR A 24 -6.56 20.46 12.03
N SER A 25 -6.10 21.72 12.04
CA SER A 25 -5.19 22.21 11.04
C SER A 25 -3.86 21.49 11.25
N THR A 26 -3.60 20.48 10.43
CA THR A 26 -2.28 19.83 10.35
C THR A 26 -1.20 20.83 9.91
N SER A 27 -1.58 22.06 9.54
CA SER A 27 -0.67 23.17 9.28
C SER A 27 0.28 23.48 10.42
N PHE A 28 -0.05 23.11 11.67
CA PHE A 28 0.88 23.26 12.80
C PHE A 28 1.81 22.06 13.00
N LEU A 29 1.54 20.93 12.32
CA LEU A 29 2.30 19.68 12.44
C LEU A 29 3.27 19.46 11.27
N PHE A 30 2.99 20.06 10.12
CA PHE A 30 3.70 19.84 8.87
C PHE A 30 4.37 21.11 8.37
N ASP A 31 5.54 20.97 7.75
CA ASP A 31 6.18 22.06 7.02
C ASP A 31 5.47 22.33 5.67
N ASP A 32 5.83 23.43 4.99
CA ASP A 32 5.20 23.82 3.72
C ASP A 32 5.36 22.75 2.63
N THR A 33 6.46 21.99 2.63
CA THR A 33 6.71 20.93 1.62
C THR A 33 5.78 19.74 1.87
N GLN A 34 5.62 19.36 3.14
CA GLN A 34 4.69 18.30 3.56
C GLN A 34 3.23 18.69 3.32
N ILE A 35 2.88 19.97 3.50
CA ILE A 35 1.55 20.50 3.18
C ILE A 35 1.29 20.41 1.67
N GLN A 36 2.24 20.87 0.84
CA GLN A 36 2.12 20.78 -0.62
C GLN A 36 2.03 19.33 -1.10
N PHE A 37 2.83 18.44 -0.51
CA PHE A 37 2.76 17.01 -0.80
C PHE A 37 1.38 16.44 -0.44
N LYS A 38 0.87 16.76 0.76
CA LYS A 38 -0.48 16.34 1.20
C LYS A 38 -1.56 16.81 0.22
N GLU A 39 -1.54 18.08 -0.17
CA GLU A 39 -2.51 18.66 -1.11
C GLU A 39 -2.43 17.98 -2.48
N SER A 40 -1.22 17.72 -2.97
CA SER A 40 -0.97 17.03 -4.23
C SER A 40 -1.51 15.59 -4.21
N VAL A 41 -1.25 14.81 -3.15
CA VAL A 41 -1.81 13.46 -3.01
C VAL A 41 -3.33 13.50 -2.84
N ALA A 42 -3.87 14.46 -2.08
CA ALA A 42 -5.31 14.63 -1.91
C ALA A 42 -6.01 14.91 -3.24
N GLN A 43 -5.42 15.77 -4.08
CA GLN A 43 -5.93 16.03 -5.42
C GLN A 43 -5.88 14.76 -6.28
N PHE A 44 -4.73 14.09 -6.34
CA PHE A 44 -4.60 12.82 -7.07
C PHE A 44 -5.63 11.79 -6.63
N ALA A 45 -5.85 11.62 -5.32
CA ALA A 45 -6.79 10.66 -4.77
C ALA A 45 -8.24 11.01 -5.13
N ASN A 46 -8.63 12.29 -5.07
CA ASN A 46 -9.98 12.72 -5.47
C ASN A 46 -10.25 12.55 -6.96
N GLU A 47 -9.25 12.77 -7.81
CA GLU A 47 -9.40 12.68 -9.27
C GLU A 47 -9.32 11.23 -9.78
N ASN A 48 -8.45 10.40 -9.19
CA ASN A 48 -8.10 9.09 -9.74
C ASN A 48 -8.59 7.91 -8.89
N ILE A 49 -8.88 8.09 -7.60
CA ILE A 49 -9.28 7.00 -6.68
C ILE A 49 -10.76 7.10 -6.33
N ALA A 50 -11.20 8.27 -5.85
CA ALA A 50 -12.56 8.48 -5.36
C ALA A 50 -13.66 8.10 -6.37
N PRO A 51 -13.54 8.36 -7.69
CA PRO A 51 -14.57 7.98 -8.67
C PRO A 51 -14.81 6.47 -8.78
N HIS A 52 -13.83 5.65 -8.38
CA HIS A 52 -13.88 4.19 -8.49
C HIS A 52 -14.11 3.49 -7.15
N ALA A 53 -14.05 4.22 -6.03
CA ALA A 53 -14.08 3.66 -4.67
C ALA A 53 -15.30 2.76 -4.40
N SER A 54 -16.51 3.23 -4.74
CA SER A 54 -17.74 2.45 -4.52
C SER A 54 -17.80 1.18 -5.38
N LYS A 55 -17.35 1.24 -6.64
CA LYS A 55 -17.29 0.05 -7.52
C LYS A 55 -16.29 -0.97 -6.97
N ILE A 56 -15.11 -0.52 -6.54
CA ILE A 56 -14.07 -1.39 -5.94
C ILE A 56 -14.62 -2.08 -4.70
N ASP A 57 -15.28 -1.34 -3.81
CA ASP A 57 -15.85 -1.89 -2.58
C ASP A 57 -16.93 -2.95 -2.85
N HIS A 58 -17.87 -2.67 -3.76
CA HIS A 58 -18.94 -3.60 -4.08
C HIS A 58 -18.47 -4.85 -4.82
N THR A 59 -17.44 -4.74 -5.67
CA THR A 59 -17.00 -5.84 -6.55
C THR A 59 -15.80 -6.59 -6.01
N ASN A 60 -15.11 -6.08 -4.99
CA ASN A 60 -13.82 -6.57 -4.49
C ASN A 60 -12.76 -6.67 -5.61
N TYR A 61 -12.85 -5.82 -6.63
CA TYR A 61 -11.96 -5.87 -7.79
C TYR A 61 -11.47 -4.48 -8.18
N PHE A 62 -10.17 -4.37 -8.49
CA PHE A 62 -9.58 -3.15 -9.03
C PHE A 62 -9.85 -3.07 -10.54
N PRO A 63 -10.55 -2.05 -11.05
CA PRO A 63 -10.84 -1.89 -12.47
C PRO A 63 -9.56 -1.90 -13.31
N GLN A 64 -9.39 -2.92 -14.18
CA GLN A 64 -8.21 -3.03 -15.04
C GLN A 64 -8.13 -1.87 -16.04
N GLU A 65 -9.29 -1.38 -16.48
CA GLU A 65 -9.41 -0.28 -17.44
C GLU A 65 -8.85 1.06 -16.91
N VAL A 66 -8.80 1.24 -15.59
CA VAL A 66 -8.24 2.44 -14.95
C VAL A 66 -6.74 2.29 -14.71
N ASN A 67 -6.24 1.05 -14.65
CA ASN A 67 -4.87 0.70 -14.28
C ASN A 67 -4.36 1.54 -13.09
N LEU A 68 -5.14 1.58 -12.01
CA LEU A 68 -4.90 2.45 -10.87
C LEU A 68 -3.52 2.22 -10.25
N TRP A 69 -3.01 1.00 -10.27
CA TRP A 69 -1.69 0.70 -9.73
C TRP A 69 -0.57 1.40 -10.50
N LYS A 70 -0.70 1.44 -11.83
CA LYS A 70 0.27 2.10 -12.71
C LYS A 70 0.23 3.61 -12.52
N SER A 71 -0.96 4.22 -12.47
CA SER A 71 -1.08 5.66 -12.27
C SER A 71 -0.52 6.11 -10.90
N MET A 72 -0.71 5.31 -9.86
CA MET A 72 -0.09 5.55 -8.54
C MET A 72 1.44 5.46 -8.60
N GLY A 73 1.99 4.54 -9.41
CA GLY A 73 3.43 4.41 -9.63
C GLY A 73 4.02 5.59 -10.41
N GLU A 74 3.32 6.05 -11.45
CA GLU A 74 3.69 7.24 -12.24
C GLU A 74 3.65 8.53 -11.39
N PHE A 75 2.75 8.58 -10.40
CA PHE A 75 2.72 9.65 -9.39
C PHE A 75 3.73 9.44 -8.24
N ASN A 76 4.57 8.41 -8.31
CA ASN A 76 5.60 8.06 -7.32
C ASN A 76 5.10 7.67 -5.92
N LEU A 77 3.84 7.24 -5.77
CA LEU A 77 3.30 6.87 -4.46
C LEU A 77 3.95 5.59 -3.91
N HIS A 78 4.19 4.59 -4.75
CA HIS A 78 4.74 3.30 -4.30
C HIS A 78 6.19 3.42 -3.77
N GLY A 79 6.94 4.39 -4.27
CA GLY A 79 8.38 4.58 -4.02
C GLY A 79 8.73 5.54 -2.89
N ILE A 80 7.77 6.11 -2.15
CA ILE A 80 8.02 7.19 -1.17
C ILE A 80 9.16 6.87 -0.17
N THR A 81 9.18 5.63 0.36
CA THR A 81 10.18 5.21 1.35
C THR A 81 11.37 4.45 0.74
N ALA A 82 11.31 4.11 -0.55
CA ALA A 82 12.33 3.33 -1.21
C ALA A 82 13.53 4.21 -1.61
N PRO A 83 14.76 3.67 -1.65
CA PRO A 83 15.94 4.40 -2.12
C PRO A 83 15.84 4.82 -3.59
N GLU A 84 16.43 5.97 -3.91
CA GLU A 84 16.46 6.53 -5.26
C GLU A 84 17.15 5.60 -6.28
N GLU A 85 18.17 4.83 -5.87
CA GLU A 85 18.87 3.88 -6.75
C GLU A 85 17.95 2.78 -7.35
N TYR A 86 16.75 2.57 -6.77
CA TYR A 86 15.75 1.64 -7.28
C TYR A 86 14.52 2.36 -7.87
N GLY A 87 14.56 3.69 -8.00
CA GLY A 87 13.46 4.53 -8.50
C GLY A 87 12.53 5.07 -7.42
N GLY A 88 12.89 4.98 -6.14
CA GLY A 88 12.13 5.57 -5.03
C GLY A 88 12.45 7.05 -4.78
N LEU A 89 11.87 7.62 -3.72
CA LEU A 89 12.06 9.03 -3.35
C LEU A 89 12.85 9.25 -2.05
N GLY A 90 13.08 8.21 -1.24
CA GLY A 90 13.84 8.32 0.01
C GLY A 90 13.26 9.28 1.07
N LEU A 91 12.00 9.70 0.96
CA LEU A 91 11.40 10.74 1.82
C LEU A 91 11.07 10.26 3.24
N GLY A 92 11.00 8.94 3.43
CA GLY A 92 10.74 8.32 4.73
C GLY A 92 9.24 8.23 5.10
N TYR A 93 8.99 7.77 6.33
CA TYR A 93 7.66 7.31 6.72
C TYR A 93 6.64 8.43 6.99
N LEU A 94 7.07 9.64 7.31
CA LEU A 94 6.13 10.74 7.53
C LEU A 94 5.36 11.06 6.24
N TYR A 95 6.07 11.21 5.13
CA TYR A 95 5.47 11.37 3.80
C TYR A 95 4.61 10.16 3.41
N HIS A 96 5.05 8.95 3.75
CA HIS A 96 4.25 7.75 3.51
C HIS A 96 2.94 7.74 4.30
N CYS A 97 2.95 8.14 5.57
CA CYS A 97 1.76 8.29 6.39
C CYS A 97 0.80 9.35 5.83
N ILE A 98 1.32 10.50 5.39
CA ILE A 98 0.51 11.54 4.73
C ILE A 98 -0.17 10.96 3.48
N ALA A 99 0.58 10.26 2.62
CA ALA A 99 0.01 9.64 1.42
C ALA A 99 -1.05 8.58 1.76
N MET A 100 -0.76 7.70 2.73
CA MET A 100 -1.69 6.70 3.23
C MET A 100 -3.00 7.33 3.72
N GLU A 101 -2.91 8.45 4.44
CA GLU A 101 -4.08 9.15 4.98
C GLU A 101 -4.98 9.69 3.85
N GLU A 102 -4.40 10.37 2.86
CA GLU A 102 -5.16 10.94 1.74
C GLU A 102 -5.74 9.87 0.80
N ILE A 103 -4.98 8.82 0.50
CA ILE A 103 -5.49 7.68 -0.28
C ILE A 103 -6.67 7.02 0.44
N SER A 104 -6.54 6.78 1.75
CA SER A 104 -7.58 6.15 2.56
C SER A 104 -8.84 7.00 2.68
N ARG A 105 -8.69 8.33 2.59
CA ARG A 105 -9.81 9.28 2.57
C ARG A 105 -10.68 9.13 1.32
N ALA A 106 -10.06 8.85 0.18
CA ALA A 106 -10.76 8.56 -1.06
C ALA A 106 -11.33 7.14 -1.08
N SER A 107 -10.58 6.15 -0.59
CA SER A 107 -11.04 4.76 -0.48
C SER A 107 -10.22 3.97 0.54
N GLY A 108 -10.89 3.47 1.59
CA GLY A 108 -10.26 2.60 2.59
C GLY A 108 -9.72 1.29 1.99
N SER A 109 -10.44 0.71 1.02
CA SER A 109 -10.03 -0.54 0.35
C SER A 109 -8.76 -0.36 -0.48
N VAL A 110 -8.64 0.76 -1.21
CA VAL A 110 -7.42 1.12 -1.94
C VAL A 110 -6.29 1.45 -0.97
N GLY A 111 -6.56 2.22 0.09
CA GLY A 111 -5.59 2.56 1.13
C GLY A 111 -4.98 1.32 1.79
N LEU A 112 -5.80 0.33 2.15
CA LEU A 112 -5.34 -0.93 2.73
C LEU A 112 -4.44 -1.71 1.75
N SER A 113 -4.88 -1.84 0.49
CA SER A 113 -4.11 -2.51 -0.57
C SER A 113 -2.78 -1.81 -0.84
N TYR A 114 -2.78 -0.48 -0.87
CA TYR A 114 -1.58 0.34 -1.06
C TYR A 114 -0.62 0.19 0.12
N GLY A 115 -1.11 0.17 1.36
CA GLY A 115 -0.28 -0.09 2.54
C GLY A 115 0.37 -1.47 2.52
N ALA A 116 -0.36 -2.50 2.07
CA ALA A 116 0.20 -3.84 1.91
C ALA A 116 1.33 -3.89 0.85
N HIS A 117 1.18 -3.15 -0.24
CA HIS A 117 2.21 -3.08 -1.28
C HIS A 117 3.42 -2.23 -0.86
N SER A 118 3.19 -0.96 -0.51
CA SER A 118 4.25 0.02 -0.27
C SER A 118 4.99 -0.21 1.05
N ASN A 119 4.29 -0.65 2.09
CA ASN A 119 4.89 -0.92 3.39
C ASN A 119 5.16 -2.41 3.60
N LEU A 120 4.15 -3.29 3.48
CA LEU A 120 4.38 -4.70 3.81
C LEU A 120 5.24 -5.44 2.79
N CYS A 121 5.27 -5.03 1.52
CA CYS A 121 6.08 -5.67 0.48
C CYS A 121 7.37 -4.89 0.18
N ILE A 122 7.26 -3.67 -0.36
CA ILE A 122 8.41 -2.85 -0.78
C ILE A 122 9.37 -2.62 0.39
N ASN A 123 8.88 -2.21 1.56
CA ASN A 123 9.77 -1.94 2.69
C ASN A 123 10.50 -3.21 3.17
N GLN A 124 9.84 -4.37 3.17
CA GLN A 124 10.50 -5.62 3.57
C GLN A 124 11.62 -6.01 2.60
N LEU A 125 11.42 -5.78 1.29
CA LEU A 125 12.47 -5.94 0.28
C LEU A 125 13.61 -4.94 0.47
N VAL A 126 13.30 -3.66 0.75
CA VAL A 126 14.31 -2.62 0.99
C VAL A 126 15.16 -2.94 2.22
N ARG A 127 14.54 -3.43 3.31
CA ARG A 127 15.25 -3.71 4.56
C ARG A 127 16.03 -5.03 4.53
N ASN A 128 15.42 -6.08 4.00
CA ASN A 128 15.93 -7.44 4.18
C ASN A 128 16.38 -8.12 2.89
N GLY A 129 16.09 -7.53 1.72
CA GLY A 129 16.52 -8.09 0.44
C GLY A 129 18.03 -8.00 0.24
N SER A 130 18.58 -8.93 -0.54
CA SER A 130 19.92 -8.79 -1.09
C SER A 130 19.93 -7.72 -2.20
N HIS A 131 21.11 -7.19 -2.54
CA HIS A 131 21.24 -6.22 -3.63
C HIS A 131 20.64 -6.75 -4.95
N ALA A 132 20.91 -8.02 -5.29
CA ALA A 132 20.36 -8.66 -6.50
C ALA A 132 18.83 -8.77 -6.46
N GLN A 133 18.22 -9.04 -5.29
CA GLN A 133 16.76 -9.06 -5.15
C GLN A 133 16.16 -7.67 -5.31
N LYS A 134 16.76 -6.66 -4.66
CA LYS A 134 16.29 -5.27 -4.75
C LYS A 134 16.31 -4.76 -6.18
N GLN A 135 17.42 -4.93 -6.89
CA GLN A 135 17.57 -4.56 -8.31
C GLN A 135 16.54 -5.25 -9.22
N LYS A 136 16.21 -6.51 -8.92
CA LYS A 136 15.26 -7.29 -9.74
C LYS A 136 13.79 -6.90 -9.50
N TYR A 137 13.40 -6.65 -8.26
CA TYR A 137 11.98 -6.56 -7.88
C TYR A 137 11.50 -5.13 -7.62
N LEU A 138 12.31 -4.27 -7.00
CA LEU A 138 11.86 -2.94 -6.58
C LEU A 138 11.45 -2.05 -7.76
N PRO A 139 12.17 -1.98 -8.90
CA PRO A 139 11.77 -1.09 -9.99
C PRO A 139 10.38 -1.41 -10.55
N LYS A 140 10.00 -2.69 -10.64
CA LYS A 140 8.67 -3.11 -11.12
C LYS A 140 7.56 -2.86 -10.10
N LEU A 141 7.86 -2.98 -8.82
CA LEU A 141 6.92 -2.65 -7.75
C LEU A 141 6.69 -1.14 -7.69
N ILE A 142 7.76 -0.35 -7.72
CA ILE A 142 7.71 1.11 -7.61
C ILE A 142 6.99 1.74 -8.81
N SER A 143 7.27 1.25 -10.02
CA SER A 143 6.60 1.72 -11.24
C SER A 143 5.13 1.33 -11.35
N GLY A 144 4.64 0.46 -10.47
CA GLY A 144 3.27 -0.05 -10.49
C GLY A 144 2.99 -1.17 -11.49
N ASP A 145 4.01 -1.65 -12.21
CA ASP A 145 3.87 -2.79 -13.15
C ASP A 145 3.56 -4.10 -12.41
N HIS A 146 4.06 -4.24 -11.19
CA HIS A 146 3.80 -5.36 -10.30
C HIS A 146 3.07 -4.89 -9.04
N VAL A 147 2.13 -5.71 -8.58
CA VAL A 147 1.52 -5.63 -7.27
C VAL A 147 2.30 -6.53 -6.30
N GLY A 148 2.35 -6.07 -5.06
CA GLY A 148 3.13 -6.64 -3.98
C GLY A 148 2.20 -7.06 -2.84
N ALA A 149 2.50 -8.18 -2.22
CA ALA A 149 1.77 -8.71 -1.08
C ALA A 149 2.71 -9.21 0.01
N LEU A 150 2.17 -9.37 1.22
CA LEU A 150 2.82 -10.05 2.32
C LEU A 150 1.91 -11.13 2.89
N ALA A 151 2.46 -12.34 3.04
CA ALA A 151 1.78 -13.50 3.59
C ALA A 151 2.49 -13.99 4.85
N MET A 152 1.93 -13.63 6.00
CA MET A 152 2.50 -13.94 7.30
C MET A 152 1.55 -14.81 8.13
N SER A 153 0.31 -14.35 8.32
CA SER A 153 -0.73 -15.03 9.11
C SER A 153 -1.14 -16.39 8.54
N GLU A 154 -1.51 -17.30 9.44
CA GLU A 154 -2.01 -18.65 9.14
C GLU A 154 -3.39 -18.85 9.79
N PRO A 155 -4.17 -19.85 9.36
CA PRO A 155 -5.47 -20.15 9.98
C PRO A 155 -5.40 -20.31 11.51
N ASN A 156 -4.28 -20.84 12.02
CA ASN A 156 -4.05 -21.10 13.44
C ASN A 156 -3.04 -20.13 14.10
N SER A 157 -2.57 -19.10 13.38
CA SER A 157 -1.53 -18.18 13.86
C SER A 157 -1.70 -16.78 13.27
N GLY A 158 -2.47 -15.94 13.96
CA GLY A 158 -2.64 -14.52 13.67
C GLY A 158 -1.80 -13.66 14.62
N SER A 159 -2.31 -13.39 15.83
CA SER A 159 -1.59 -12.62 16.86
C SER A 159 -0.33 -13.33 17.34
N ASP A 160 -0.36 -14.66 17.49
CA ASP A 160 0.81 -15.48 17.81
C ASP A 160 1.50 -15.97 16.53
N VAL A 161 2.07 -15.02 15.79
CA VAL A 161 2.70 -15.28 14.49
C VAL A 161 3.96 -16.16 14.61
N VAL A 162 4.62 -16.14 15.77
CA VAL A 162 5.87 -16.90 16.01
C VAL A 162 5.60 -18.40 16.09
N SER A 163 4.39 -18.80 16.47
CA SER A 163 3.94 -20.19 16.50
C SER A 163 3.56 -20.78 15.14
N MET A 164 3.83 -20.06 14.04
CA MET A 164 3.56 -20.48 12.66
C MET A 164 4.02 -21.91 12.37
N LYS A 165 3.23 -22.60 11.54
CA LYS A 165 3.43 -24.00 11.14
C LYS A 165 3.91 -24.15 9.71
N CYS A 166 3.75 -23.14 8.85
CA CYS A 166 4.31 -23.18 7.51
C CYS A 166 5.84 -23.35 7.59
N LYS A 167 6.37 -24.27 6.79
CA LYS A 167 7.78 -24.68 6.83
C LYS A 167 8.48 -24.40 5.51
N ALA A 168 9.77 -24.07 5.62
CA ALA A 168 10.70 -24.02 4.51
C ALA A 168 11.77 -25.09 4.73
N ASP A 169 11.69 -26.18 3.99
CA ASP A 169 12.63 -27.30 4.05
C ASP A 169 13.72 -27.09 3.01
N ARG A 170 15.00 -27.07 3.43
CA ARG A 170 16.13 -26.87 2.52
C ARG A 170 16.28 -28.10 1.61
N VAL A 171 16.43 -27.84 0.32
CA VAL A 171 16.76 -28.85 -0.71
C VAL A 171 17.93 -28.34 -1.56
N ASP A 172 18.46 -29.20 -2.41
CA ASP A 172 19.50 -28.80 -3.36
C ASP A 172 18.96 -27.69 -4.28
N GLY A 173 19.69 -26.57 -4.34
CA GLY A 173 19.30 -25.41 -5.15
C GLY A 173 18.18 -24.53 -4.58
N GLY A 174 17.60 -24.83 -3.41
CA GLY A 174 16.54 -23.97 -2.86
C GLY A 174 15.81 -24.49 -1.62
N TYR A 175 14.50 -24.22 -1.57
CA TYR A 175 13.61 -24.61 -0.47
C TYR A 175 12.29 -25.14 -1.00
N VAL A 176 11.74 -26.15 -0.34
CA VAL A 176 10.35 -26.57 -0.51
C VAL A 176 9.51 -25.91 0.57
N LEU A 177 8.44 -25.21 0.16
CA LEU A 177 7.56 -24.48 1.07
C LEU A 177 6.27 -25.28 1.27
N ASN A 178 5.91 -25.54 2.52
CA ASN A 178 4.72 -26.33 2.87
C ASN A 178 3.87 -25.61 3.93
N GLY A 179 2.58 -25.47 3.65
CA GLY A 179 1.58 -24.94 4.57
C GLY A 179 0.58 -24.00 3.91
N ASN A 180 -0.31 -23.41 4.71
CA ASN A 180 -1.37 -22.52 4.26
C ASN A 180 -1.25 -21.16 4.95
N LYS A 181 -1.21 -20.09 4.15
CA LYS A 181 -1.31 -18.71 4.62
C LYS A 181 -2.75 -18.22 4.51
N MET A 182 -3.11 -17.23 5.31
CA MET A 182 -4.47 -16.68 5.38
C MET A 182 -4.42 -15.15 5.47
N TRP A 183 -5.48 -14.49 5.00
CA TRP A 183 -5.65 -13.02 5.06
C TRP A 183 -4.54 -12.23 4.35
N CYS A 184 -4.10 -12.72 3.19
CA CYS A 184 -3.04 -12.10 2.41
C CYS A 184 -3.62 -11.01 1.51
N THR A 185 -3.59 -9.75 1.96
CA THR A 185 -3.98 -8.60 1.13
C THR A 185 -3.18 -8.59 -0.16
N ASN A 186 -3.86 -8.38 -1.30
CA ASN A 186 -3.34 -8.48 -2.66
C ASN A 186 -2.89 -9.89 -3.10
N GLY A 187 -3.03 -10.91 -2.26
CA GLY A 187 -2.46 -12.23 -2.50
C GLY A 187 -2.89 -12.89 -3.82
N THR A 188 -4.11 -12.64 -4.28
CA THR A 188 -4.64 -13.22 -5.53
C THR A 188 -4.17 -12.52 -6.80
N VAL A 189 -3.58 -11.33 -6.69
CA VAL A 189 -3.18 -10.50 -7.85
C VAL A 189 -1.69 -10.13 -7.84
N ALA A 190 -0.97 -10.43 -6.76
CA ALA A 190 0.42 -10.04 -6.59
C ALA A 190 1.37 -10.87 -7.46
N GLN A 191 2.26 -10.19 -8.18
CA GLN A 191 3.39 -10.79 -8.89
C GLN A 191 4.61 -10.97 -7.97
N THR A 192 4.64 -10.27 -6.83
CA THR A 192 5.69 -10.42 -5.81
C THR A 192 5.06 -10.62 -4.44
N LEU A 193 5.33 -11.77 -3.84
CA LEU A 193 4.87 -12.11 -2.50
C LEU A 193 6.06 -12.19 -1.55
N VAL A 194 6.01 -11.47 -0.43
CA VAL A 194 6.93 -11.66 0.71
C VAL A 194 6.24 -12.58 1.70
N SER A 195 6.83 -13.73 2.03
CA SER A 195 6.21 -14.68 2.94
C SER A 195 7.16 -15.26 3.96
N PHE A 196 6.62 -15.51 5.17
CA PHE A 196 7.37 -15.97 6.33
C PHE A 196 7.14 -17.47 6.55
N PHE A 197 8.24 -18.21 6.74
CA PHE A 197 8.23 -19.65 6.97
C PHE A 197 9.19 -20.01 8.10
N LYS A 198 8.86 -21.09 8.82
CA LYS A 198 9.73 -21.67 9.82
C LYS A 198 10.75 -22.61 9.18
N PHE A 199 12.02 -22.45 9.53
CA PHE A 199 13.07 -23.41 9.14
C PHE A 199 13.09 -24.60 10.09
N ILE A 200 13.25 -25.81 9.55
CA ILE A 200 13.42 -27.05 10.34
C ILE A 200 14.89 -27.35 10.67
N ALA A 201 15.86 -26.65 10.09
CA ALA A 201 17.27 -26.88 10.38
C ALA A 201 17.75 -26.09 11.61
N PHE A 202 18.14 -26.82 12.67
CA PHE A 202 18.81 -26.29 13.85
C PHE A 202 20.25 -25.92 13.49
N PHE A 203 20.48 -24.70 13.01
CA PHE A 203 21.81 -24.12 12.91
C PHE A 203 21.82 -22.74 13.55
N LEU A 204 22.70 -22.59 14.55
CA LEU A 204 22.99 -21.35 15.23
C LEU A 204 23.66 -20.40 14.22
N PHE A 205 22.86 -19.58 13.55
CA PHE A 205 23.35 -18.37 12.90
C PHE A 205 22.80 -17.17 13.65
N HIS A 206 23.69 -16.20 13.89
CA HIS A 206 23.34 -14.85 14.33
C HIS A 206 22.07 -14.39 13.62
N ALA A 207 21.21 -13.72 14.38
CA ALA A 207 19.89 -13.24 13.97
C ALA A 207 19.91 -12.49 12.63
N ASP A 208 19.78 -13.18 11.50
CA ASP A 208 19.63 -12.59 10.16
C ASP A 208 19.19 -13.67 9.15
N CYS A 209 17.89 -13.99 9.12
CA CYS A 209 17.31 -14.74 8.00
C CYS A 209 15.81 -14.43 7.90
N VAL A 210 15.48 -13.18 7.53
CA VAL A 210 14.18 -12.90 6.88
C VAL A 210 14.30 -13.45 5.47
N ALA A 211 13.87 -14.70 5.28
CA ALA A 211 13.73 -15.23 3.93
C ALA A 211 12.60 -14.49 3.23
N VAL A 212 12.95 -13.41 2.52
CA VAL A 212 12.09 -12.84 1.49
C VAL A 212 12.06 -13.85 0.34
N CYS A 213 11.22 -14.87 0.48
CA CYS A 213 10.97 -15.81 -0.61
C CYS A 213 10.01 -15.15 -1.59
N VAL A 214 10.56 -14.50 -2.62
CA VAL A 214 9.78 -14.04 -3.77
C VAL A 214 9.38 -15.27 -4.57
N ILE A 215 8.17 -15.77 -4.34
CA ILE A 215 7.60 -16.85 -5.14
C ILE A 215 7.16 -16.26 -6.48
N PHE A 216 7.68 -16.83 -7.57
CA PHE A 216 7.12 -16.68 -8.91
C PHE A 216 5.78 -17.42 -8.95
N MET A 217 4.70 -16.74 -9.32
CA MET A 217 3.50 -17.41 -9.80
C MET A 217 3.45 -17.31 -11.34
N ILE A 218 3.13 -18.46 -11.94
CA ILE A 218 2.83 -18.70 -13.37
C ILE A 218 1.58 -17.91 -13.74
#